data_AF-A0A1V4ZT78-F1
#
_entry.id   AF-A0A1V4ZT78-F1
#
_cell.length_a   1.000
_cell.length_b   1.000
_cell.length_c   1.000
_cell.angle_alpha   90.00
_cell.angle_beta   90.00
_cell.angle_gamma   90.00
#
_symmetry.space_group_name_H-M   'P 1'
#
loop_
_entity.id
_entity.type
_entity.pdbx_description
1 polymer ?
#
loop_
_entity_poly.entity_id
_entity_poly.type
_entity_poly.pdbx_seq_one_letter_code
_entity_poly.pdbx_strand_id
1 'polypeptide(L)'
;MVEMNVNENVPVVVLGTAVKAVYSAGESKQIQKAVMDELLLPSTEPYHKVNVVVKHRRDGKPEALIAYMLRAYTYTADIARIDIDEKYAVRGVELSYVEEEEVEYAAAPRAAGHIVKPKVVDMVFSTPVPEIVTAKQGVETAYKIATSAGYKCVKLLGKDANLTNYKHFLSGHLKGFGNIGHGWTEGIVLADGNLTYKWFSSLGKKALCPEVIYFNSCQVFNSPLQPAIMKAGARTFVGGKVNLLIGPSEEVFKCFWTKVLKGKEKMGVALRTCERAKYPVANAHGISGDVGKFLPIPKC
;
A
#
# COMPACT_ATOMS: atom_id res chain seq x y z
N MET A 1 -12.62 -36.98 3.76
CA MET A 1 -12.69 -35.51 3.78
C MET A 1 -11.82 -35.03 2.63
N VAL A 2 -12.38 -34.26 1.68
CA VAL A 2 -11.58 -33.66 0.62
C VAL A 2 -10.82 -32.50 1.27
N GLU A 3 -9.49 -32.53 1.20
CA GLU A 3 -8.67 -31.43 1.71
C GLU A 3 -8.92 -30.21 0.82
N MET A 4 -9.57 -29.18 1.39
CA MET A 4 -9.84 -27.94 0.66
C MET A 4 -8.53 -27.19 0.44
N ASN A 5 -8.32 -26.69 -0.78
CA ASN A 5 -7.16 -25.86 -1.07
C ASN A 5 -7.28 -24.53 -0.29
N VAL A 6 -6.20 -24.10 0.37
CA VAL A 6 -6.19 -22.89 1.21
C VAL A 6 -6.59 -21.62 0.46
N ASN A 7 -6.45 -21.62 -0.86
CA ASN A 7 -6.72 -20.48 -1.73
C ASN A 7 -8.00 -20.58 -2.57
N GLU A 8 -8.77 -21.67 -2.44
CA GLU A 8 -9.95 -21.95 -3.31
C GLU A 8 -11.02 -20.84 -3.26
N ASN A 9 -11.13 -20.15 -2.12
CA ASN A 9 -12.12 -19.11 -1.88
C ASN A 9 -11.53 -17.69 -1.86
N VAL A 10 -10.29 -17.52 -2.30
CA VAL A 10 -9.64 -16.21 -2.29
C VAL A 10 -10.30 -15.30 -3.33
N PRO A 11 -10.79 -14.11 -2.92
CA PRO A 11 -11.42 -13.18 -3.85
C PRO A 11 -10.40 -12.64 -4.85
N VAL A 12 -10.73 -12.76 -6.14
CA VAL A 12 -9.97 -12.19 -7.26
C VAL A 12 -10.72 -10.97 -7.81
N VAL A 13 -10.17 -9.79 -7.57
CA VAL A 13 -10.75 -8.49 -7.93
C VAL A 13 -10.08 -7.96 -9.19
N VAL A 14 -10.85 -7.84 -10.28
CA VAL A 14 -10.37 -7.25 -11.54
C VAL A 14 -10.54 -5.74 -11.48
N LEU A 15 -9.44 -5.00 -11.54
CA LEU A 15 -9.39 -3.55 -11.48
C LEU A 15 -9.44 -2.94 -12.89
N GLY A 16 -10.10 -1.79 -13.02
CA GLY A 16 -10.15 -1.01 -14.26
C GLY A 16 -8.82 -0.31 -14.57
N THR A 17 -8.52 -0.16 -15.85
CA THR A 17 -7.35 0.58 -16.37
C THR A 17 -7.76 1.80 -17.19
N ALA A 18 -6.81 2.68 -17.51
CA ALA A 18 -7.08 3.86 -18.35
C ALA A 18 -7.61 3.48 -19.73
N VAL A 19 -7.22 2.30 -20.25
CA VAL A 19 -7.72 1.73 -21.50
C VAL A 19 -9.14 1.17 -21.33
N LYS A 20 -9.40 0.50 -20.20
CA LYS A 20 -10.68 -0.17 -19.95
C LYS A 20 -11.11 -0.06 -18.49
N ALA A 21 -12.04 0.85 -18.22
CA ALA A 21 -12.53 1.12 -16.87
C ALA A 21 -13.41 0.00 -16.28
N VAL A 22 -14.10 -0.78 -17.12
CA VAL A 22 -15.03 -1.84 -16.70
C VAL A 22 -14.90 -3.04 -17.64
N TYR A 23 -14.82 -4.24 -17.08
CA TYR A 23 -14.85 -5.51 -17.81
C TYR A 23 -16.24 -6.11 -17.76
N SER A 24 -16.65 -6.76 -18.85
CA SER A 24 -17.91 -7.51 -18.87
C SER A 24 -17.84 -8.68 -17.88
N ALA A 25 -19.00 -9.17 -17.42
CA ALA A 25 -19.05 -10.31 -16.52
C ALA A 25 -18.37 -11.57 -17.10
N GLY A 26 -18.43 -11.76 -18.42
CA GLY A 26 -17.76 -12.86 -19.11
C GLY A 26 -16.23 -12.73 -19.04
N GLU A 27 -15.70 -11.55 -19.36
CA GLU A 27 -14.26 -11.27 -19.28
C GLU A 27 -13.75 -11.39 -17.84
N SER A 28 -14.45 -10.80 -16.87
CA SER A 28 -14.08 -10.91 -15.45
C SER A 28 -14.01 -12.36 -15.00
N LYS A 29 -14.95 -13.22 -15.39
CA LYS A 29 -14.89 -14.66 -15.08
C LYS A 29 -13.69 -15.35 -15.71
N GLN A 30 -13.34 -15.01 -16.96
CA GLN A 30 -12.16 -15.58 -17.63
C GLN A 30 -10.86 -15.17 -16.94
N ILE A 31 -10.72 -13.88 -16.61
CA ILE A 31 -9.57 -13.34 -15.85
C ILE A 31 -9.46 -14.01 -14.49
N GLN A 32 -10.57 -14.10 -13.75
CA GLN A 32 -10.61 -14.74 -12.43
C GLN A 32 -10.22 -16.22 -12.50
N LYS A 33 -10.72 -16.94 -13.52
CA LYS A 33 -10.38 -18.35 -13.74
C LYS A 33 -8.89 -18.52 -14.03
N ALA A 34 -8.31 -17.70 -14.91
CA ALA A 34 -6.88 -17.75 -15.22
C ALA A 34 -6.02 -17.53 -13.96
N VAL A 35 -6.36 -16.54 -13.13
CA VAL A 35 -5.64 -16.29 -11.87
C VAL A 35 -5.84 -17.41 -10.86
N MET A 36 -7.04 -17.96 -10.77
CA MET A 36 -7.33 -19.06 -9.85
C MET A 36 -6.52 -20.31 -10.21
N ASP A 37 -6.57 -20.73 -11.47
CA ASP A 37 -5.98 -21.98 -11.92
C ASP A 37 -4.45 -21.92 -11.99
N GLU A 38 -3.89 -20.78 -12.43
CA GLU A 38 -2.47 -20.65 -12.70
C GLU A 38 -1.66 -20.16 -11.49
N LEU A 39 -2.29 -19.44 -10.55
CA LEU A 39 -1.59 -18.83 -9.41
C LEU A 39 -2.08 -19.33 -8.06
N LEU A 40 -3.39 -19.31 -7.82
CA LEU A 40 -3.94 -19.56 -6.47
C LEU A 40 -3.99 -21.03 -6.11
N LEU A 41 -4.62 -21.87 -6.93
CA LEU A 41 -4.76 -23.31 -6.65
C LEU A 41 -3.40 -24.04 -6.58
N PRO A 42 -2.39 -23.70 -7.41
CA PRO A 42 -1.05 -24.29 -7.26
C PRO A 42 -0.26 -23.80 -6.05
N SER A 43 -0.63 -22.64 -5.47
CA SER A 43 0.12 -22.03 -4.36
C SER A 43 -0.22 -22.66 -3.01
N THR A 44 0.80 -22.96 -2.23
CA THR A 44 0.68 -23.32 -0.81
C THR A 44 0.69 -22.12 0.13
N GLU A 45 1.11 -20.94 -0.36
CA GLU A 45 1.06 -19.70 0.41
C GLU A 45 -0.41 -19.23 0.51
N PRO A 46 -0.93 -18.95 1.72
CA PRO A 46 -2.29 -18.48 1.90
C PRO A 46 -2.41 -16.99 1.57
N TYR A 47 -3.32 -16.68 0.66
CA TYR A 47 -3.71 -15.31 0.32
C TYR A 47 -5.09 -15.01 0.91
N HIS A 48 -5.41 -13.72 1.07
CA HIS A 48 -6.76 -13.30 1.45
C HIS A 48 -7.46 -12.47 0.36
N LYS A 49 -6.71 -12.00 -0.64
CA LYS A 49 -7.21 -11.27 -1.80
C LYS A 49 -6.19 -11.25 -2.93
N VAL A 50 -6.65 -11.21 -4.17
CA VAL A 50 -5.82 -10.88 -5.35
C VAL A 50 -6.43 -9.68 -6.06
N ASN A 51 -5.64 -8.65 -6.31
CA ASN A 51 -6.00 -7.55 -7.20
C ASN A 51 -5.35 -7.80 -8.56
N VAL A 52 -6.13 -7.74 -9.64
CA VAL A 52 -5.65 -8.04 -10.99
C VAL A 52 -5.89 -6.85 -11.90
N VAL A 53 -4.86 -6.43 -12.63
CA VAL A 53 -5.00 -5.48 -13.74
C VAL A 53 -4.69 -6.17 -15.05
N VAL A 54 -5.37 -5.74 -16.11
CA VAL A 54 -5.06 -6.18 -17.47
C VAL A 54 -4.16 -5.14 -18.13
N LYS A 55 -2.92 -5.52 -18.43
CA LYS A 55 -2.05 -4.75 -19.31
C LYS A 55 -2.56 -4.90 -20.73
N HIS A 56 -2.72 -3.77 -21.41
CA HIS A 56 -3.15 -3.72 -22.81
C HIS A 56 -2.01 -3.23 -23.69
N ARG A 57 -1.95 -3.75 -24.91
CA ARG A 57 -1.08 -3.21 -25.96
C ARG A 57 -1.57 -1.84 -26.43
N ARG A 58 -0.76 -1.19 -27.26
CA ARG A 58 -1.10 0.10 -27.90
C ARG A 58 -2.37 0.06 -28.75
N ASP A 59 -2.74 -1.10 -29.29
CA ASP A 59 -3.98 -1.29 -30.06
C ASP A 59 -5.22 -1.51 -29.17
N GLY A 60 -5.06 -1.42 -27.85
CA GLY A 60 -6.14 -1.56 -26.88
C GLY A 60 -6.55 -3.01 -26.60
N LYS A 61 -5.84 -4.01 -27.14
CA LYS A 61 -6.10 -5.42 -26.88
C LYS A 61 -5.33 -5.92 -25.64
N PRO A 62 -5.88 -6.89 -24.89
CA PRO A 62 -5.20 -7.42 -23.70
C PRO A 62 -3.91 -8.14 -24.09
N GLU A 63 -2.91 -8.03 -23.22
CA GLU A 63 -1.57 -8.60 -23.40
C GLU A 63 -1.18 -9.50 -22.22
N ALA A 64 -1.40 -9.00 -21.01
CA ALA A 64 -1.03 -9.69 -19.80
C ALA A 64 -1.98 -9.35 -18.64
N LEU A 65 -2.07 -10.25 -17.67
CA LEU A 65 -2.66 -10.00 -16.36
C LEU A 65 -1.52 -9.76 -15.37
N ILE A 66 -1.55 -8.64 -14.65
CA ILE A 66 -0.64 -8.41 -13.51
C ILE A 66 -1.45 -8.63 -12.24
N ALA A 67 -1.09 -9.68 -11.50
CA ALA A 67 -1.76 -10.12 -10.28
C ALA A 67 -0.93 -9.73 -9.05
N TYR A 68 -1.54 -8.95 -8.17
CA TYR A 68 -1.03 -8.57 -6.86
C TYR A 68 -1.70 -9.45 -5.79
N MET A 69 -1.03 -10.52 -5.40
CA MET A 69 -1.53 -11.52 -4.46
C MET A 69 -1.17 -11.13 -3.03
N LEU A 70 -2.20 -10.82 -2.23
CA LEU A 70 -2.01 -10.23 -0.90
C LEU A 70 -2.00 -11.34 0.16
N ARG A 71 -0.83 -11.59 0.76
CA ARG A 71 -0.66 -12.68 1.74
C ARG A 71 -1.58 -12.50 2.95
N ALA A 72 -2.04 -13.61 3.51
CA ALA A 72 -3.02 -13.63 4.60
C ALA A 72 -2.41 -13.27 5.98
N TYR A 73 -1.11 -13.54 6.18
CA TYR A 73 -0.45 -13.37 7.48
C TYR A 73 0.64 -12.30 7.50
N THR A 74 1.03 -11.79 6.34
CA THR A 74 1.98 -10.68 6.21
C THR A 74 1.41 -9.62 5.28
N TYR A 75 1.86 -8.37 5.42
CA TYR A 75 1.53 -7.29 4.49
C TYR A 75 2.32 -7.36 3.18
N THR A 76 2.67 -8.56 2.70
CA THR A 76 3.45 -8.76 1.48
C THR A 76 2.51 -8.92 0.31
N ALA A 77 2.73 -8.15 -0.75
CA ALA A 77 2.12 -8.41 -2.04
C ALA A 77 3.12 -9.20 -2.91
N ASP A 78 2.78 -10.44 -3.26
CA ASP A 78 3.50 -11.15 -4.31
C ASP A 78 2.95 -10.70 -5.68
N ILE A 79 3.83 -10.53 -6.66
CA ILE A 79 3.46 -10.04 -7.98
C ILE A 79 3.75 -11.13 -9.01
N ALA A 80 2.76 -11.42 -9.83
CA ALA A 80 2.89 -12.34 -10.95
C ALA A 80 2.34 -11.70 -12.22
N ARG A 81 2.92 -12.09 -13.35
CA ARG A 81 2.45 -11.73 -14.68
C ARG A 81 1.97 -13.00 -15.39
N ILE A 82 0.76 -12.96 -15.92
CA ILE A 82 0.19 -14.03 -16.76
C ILE A 82 0.09 -13.48 -18.18
N ASP A 83 0.85 -14.04 -19.11
CA ASP A 83 0.72 -13.70 -20.52
C ASP A 83 -0.54 -14.32 -21.09
N ILE A 84 -1.33 -13.53 -21.82
CA ILE A 84 -2.62 -13.94 -22.35
C ILE A 84 -2.78 -13.55 -23.82
N ASP A 85 -3.75 -14.16 -24.49
CA ASP A 85 -4.21 -13.71 -25.80
C ASP A 85 -5.42 -12.78 -25.72
N GLU A 86 -5.94 -12.40 -26.89
CA GLU A 86 -7.11 -11.51 -27.04
C GLU A 86 -8.41 -12.09 -26.44
N LYS A 87 -8.43 -13.39 -26.11
CA LYS A 87 -9.55 -14.13 -25.50
C LYS A 87 -9.22 -14.57 -24.07
N TYR A 88 -8.19 -14.00 -23.44
CA TYR A 88 -7.71 -14.34 -22.10
C TYR A 88 -7.23 -15.80 -21.96
N ALA A 89 -6.87 -16.48 -23.06
CA ALA A 89 -6.23 -17.78 -22.96
C ALA A 89 -4.78 -17.60 -22.50
N VAL A 90 -4.39 -18.36 -21.47
CA VAL A 90 -3.07 -18.30 -20.85
C VAL A 90 -1.99 -18.84 -21.79
N ARG A 91 -0.88 -18.11 -21.90
CA ARG A 91 0.29 -18.46 -22.72
C ARG A 91 1.54 -18.70 -21.87
N GLY A 92 1.62 -18.09 -20.70
CA GLY A 92 2.77 -18.21 -19.82
C GLY A 92 2.53 -17.52 -18.48
N VAL A 93 3.32 -17.90 -17.48
CA VAL A 93 3.26 -17.35 -16.14
C VAL A 93 4.68 -16.99 -15.68
N GLU A 94 4.84 -15.77 -15.22
CA GLU A 94 6.06 -15.25 -14.63
C GLU A 94 5.77 -14.91 -13.17
N LEU A 95 6.35 -15.69 -12.25
CA LEU A 95 6.28 -15.44 -10.81
C LEU A 95 7.37 -14.45 -10.41
N SER A 96 7.12 -13.66 -9.35
CA SER A 96 8.04 -12.62 -8.89
C SER A 96 8.32 -11.54 -9.94
N TYR A 97 7.28 -11.20 -10.71
CA TYR A 97 7.37 -10.18 -11.75
C TYR A 97 7.75 -8.81 -11.16
N VAL A 98 8.66 -8.12 -11.86
CA VAL A 98 9.12 -6.76 -11.53
C VAL A 98 8.53 -5.82 -12.57
N GLU A 99 7.77 -4.80 -12.14
CA GLU A 99 6.99 -3.99 -13.06
C GLU A 99 7.85 -2.92 -13.76
N GLU A 100 8.32 -3.23 -14.98
CA GLU A 100 9.14 -2.29 -15.77
C GLU A 100 8.36 -1.07 -16.26
N GLU A 101 7.09 -1.24 -16.63
CA GLU A 101 6.19 -0.19 -17.13
C GLU A 101 5.01 -0.02 -16.18
N GLU A 102 4.74 1.21 -15.73
CA GLU A 102 3.61 1.49 -14.83
C GLU A 102 2.29 1.27 -15.56
N VAL A 103 1.45 0.35 -15.06
CA VAL A 103 0.09 0.22 -15.56
C VAL A 103 -0.70 1.46 -15.16
N GLU A 104 -1.18 2.22 -16.16
CA GLU A 104 -2.09 3.33 -15.91
C GLU A 104 -3.47 2.80 -15.50
N TYR A 105 -3.78 2.93 -14.22
CA TYR A 105 -5.10 2.61 -13.66
C TYR A 105 -6.16 3.54 -14.24
N ALA A 106 -7.40 3.04 -14.35
CA ALA A 106 -8.50 3.90 -14.71
C ALA A 106 -8.54 5.01 -13.66
N ALA A 107 -8.69 6.26 -14.07
CA ALA A 107 -9.30 7.21 -13.17
C ALA A 107 -10.61 6.55 -12.73
N ALA A 108 -10.73 6.20 -11.44
CA ALA A 108 -11.91 5.51 -10.91
C ALA A 108 -13.14 6.17 -11.55
N PRO A 109 -14.04 5.39 -12.17
CA PRO A 109 -15.10 5.93 -13.03
C PRO A 109 -15.68 7.16 -12.38
N ARG A 110 -15.84 8.25 -13.15
CA ARG A 110 -16.28 9.60 -12.72
C ARG A 110 -17.62 9.64 -11.96
N ALA A 111 -18.14 8.54 -11.46
CA ALA A 111 -18.81 8.52 -10.16
C ALA A 111 -17.82 8.98 -9.06
N ALA A 112 -17.45 10.26 -9.12
CA ALA A 112 -16.71 11.03 -8.13
C ALA A 112 -15.93 10.16 -7.15
N GLY A 113 -14.74 9.69 -7.54
CA GLY A 113 -13.76 9.20 -6.57
C GLY A 113 -13.77 10.21 -5.42
N HIS A 114 -14.22 9.76 -4.24
CA HIS A 114 -14.58 10.66 -3.17
C HIS A 114 -13.30 11.32 -2.68
N ILE A 115 -12.97 12.47 -3.28
CA ILE A 115 -11.90 13.30 -2.78
C ILE A 115 -12.41 13.81 -1.46
N VAL A 116 -11.76 13.35 -0.40
CA VAL A 116 -12.00 13.89 0.92
C VAL A 116 -11.44 15.32 0.86
N LYS A 117 -12.31 16.34 0.93
CA LYS A 117 -11.94 17.77 0.77
C LYS A 117 -11.93 18.60 2.07
N PRO A 118 -11.13 18.25 3.11
CA PRO A 118 -10.93 19.17 4.22
C PRO A 118 -10.04 20.34 3.78
N LYS A 119 -10.34 21.55 4.27
CA LYS A 119 -9.61 22.76 3.89
C LYS A 119 -8.17 22.82 4.42
N VAL A 120 -7.88 22.17 5.55
CA VAL A 120 -6.55 22.12 6.18
C VAL A 120 -6.39 20.78 6.88
N VAL A 121 -5.41 19.99 6.46
CA VAL A 121 -5.09 18.68 7.04
C VAL A 121 -3.65 18.69 7.50
N ASP A 122 -3.43 18.33 8.76
CA ASP A 122 -2.11 18.14 9.33
C ASP A 122 -1.61 16.71 9.10
N MET A 123 -2.50 15.72 9.25
CA MET A 123 -2.10 14.30 9.19
C MET A 123 -3.15 13.42 8.51
N VAL A 124 -2.69 12.36 7.86
CA VAL A 124 -3.55 11.34 7.24
C VAL A 124 -3.17 9.96 7.78
N PHE A 125 -4.18 9.17 8.14
CA PHE A 125 -4.00 7.76 8.51
C PHE A 125 -4.89 6.89 7.63
N SER A 126 -4.36 5.80 7.10
CA SER A 126 -5.03 5.11 6.00
C SER A 126 -4.82 3.60 5.97
N THR A 127 -5.82 2.87 5.49
CA THR A 127 -5.67 1.45 5.11
C THR A 127 -6.60 1.11 3.94
N PRO A 128 -6.08 0.47 2.87
CA PRO A 128 -6.90 -0.03 1.76
C PRO A 128 -7.54 -1.38 2.05
N VAL A 129 -7.21 -1.99 3.20
CA VAL A 129 -7.66 -3.33 3.61
C VAL A 129 -8.39 -3.29 4.96
N PRO A 130 -9.46 -2.48 5.13
CA PRO A 130 -10.19 -2.36 6.40
C PRO A 130 -10.88 -3.66 6.84
N GLU A 131 -11.00 -4.66 5.95
CA GLU A 131 -11.40 -6.03 6.25
C GLU A 131 -10.43 -6.73 7.22
N ILE A 132 -9.15 -6.33 7.22
CA ILE A 132 -8.18 -6.76 8.23
C ILE A 132 -8.42 -5.91 9.49
N VAL A 133 -9.07 -6.51 10.49
CA VAL A 133 -9.53 -5.82 11.70
C VAL A 133 -8.41 -5.05 12.40
N THR A 134 -7.22 -5.64 12.51
CA THR A 134 -6.06 -5.03 13.16
C THR A 134 -5.53 -3.82 12.37
N ALA A 135 -5.57 -3.85 11.02
CA ALA A 135 -5.22 -2.71 10.17
C ALA A 135 -6.15 -1.52 10.41
N LYS A 136 -7.46 -1.77 10.38
CA LYS A 136 -8.48 -0.76 10.64
C LYS A 136 -8.29 -0.16 12.04
N GLN A 137 -8.16 -0.99 13.07
CA GLN A 137 -7.95 -0.53 14.44
C GLN A 137 -6.64 0.27 14.60
N GLY A 138 -5.57 -0.12 13.90
CA GLY A 138 -4.30 0.61 13.86
C GLY A 138 -4.47 2.05 13.36
N VAL A 139 -5.14 2.20 12.21
CA VAL A 139 -5.45 3.51 11.61
C VAL A 139 -6.35 4.35 12.52
N GLU A 140 -7.41 3.76 13.06
CA GLU A 140 -8.36 4.47 13.92
C GLU A 140 -7.72 4.93 15.22
N THR A 141 -6.83 4.12 15.79
CA THR A 141 -6.08 4.46 17.00
C THR A 141 -5.10 5.60 16.74
N ALA A 142 -4.31 5.53 15.66
CA ALA A 142 -3.37 6.59 15.30
C ALA A 142 -4.07 7.92 15.03
N TYR A 143 -5.21 7.89 14.32
CA TYR A 143 -6.08 9.04 14.15
C TYR A 143 -6.57 9.63 15.47
N LYS A 144 -7.05 8.81 16.41
CA LYS A 144 -7.48 9.26 17.75
C LYS A 144 -6.32 9.88 18.54
N ILE A 145 -5.13 9.31 18.45
CA ILE A 145 -3.93 9.83 19.12
C ILE A 145 -3.58 11.22 18.58
N ALA A 146 -3.54 11.38 17.26
CA ALA A 146 -3.17 12.63 16.62
C ALA A 146 -4.22 13.74 16.85
N THR A 147 -5.50 13.43 16.71
CA THR A 147 -6.59 14.37 17.05
C THR A 147 -6.54 14.80 18.52
N SER A 148 -6.28 13.86 19.44
CA SER A 148 -6.10 14.19 20.88
C SER A 148 -4.87 15.06 21.15
N ALA A 149 -3.88 15.06 20.25
CA ALA A 149 -2.70 15.91 20.31
C ALA A 149 -2.90 17.27 19.60
N GLY A 150 -4.12 17.56 19.11
CA GLY A 150 -4.50 18.84 18.51
C GLY A 150 -4.32 18.95 16.99
N TYR A 151 -4.02 17.85 16.30
CA TYR A 151 -3.86 17.85 14.84
C TYR A 151 -5.18 17.68 14.09
N LYS A 152 -5.34 18.40 12.97
CA LYS A 152 -6.44 18.19 12.02
C LYS A 152 -6.14 16.94 11.19
N CYS A 153 -6.91 15.87 11.39
CA CYS A 153 -6.59 14.58 10.79
C CYS A 153 -7.68 14.10 9.81
N VAL A 154 -7.30 13.26 8.86
CA VAL A 154 -8.19 12.49 7.98
C VAL A 154 -7.93 11.00 8.13
N LYS A 155 -9.00 10.19 8.06
CA LYS A 155 -8.91 8.74 7.87
C LYS A 155 -9.30 8.37 6.44
N LEU A 156 -8.54 7.49 5.80
CA LEU A 156 -8.88 6.90 4.51
C LEU A 156 -9.00 5.38 4.66
N LEU A 157 -10.21 4.84 4.56
CA LEU A 157 -10.49 3.41 4.77
C LEU A 157 -11.05 2.78 3.50
N GLY A 158 -10.53 1.61 3.13
CA GLY A 158 -11.01 0.84 1.98
C GLY A 158 -10.95 1.67 0.71
N LYS A 159 -12.09 1.87 0.05
CA LYS A 159 -12.19 2.65 -1.20
C LYS A 159 -11.67 4.09 -1.11
N ASP A 160 -11.64 4.69 0.08
CA ASP A 160 -11.09 6.06 0.24
C ASP A 160 -9.56 6.05 0.25
N ALA A 161 -8.94 4.91 0.55
CA ALA A 161 -7.49 4.70 0.42
C ALA A 161 -7.12 4.31 -1.01
N ASN A 162 -7.40 5.25 -1.92
CA ASN A 162 -7.20 5.14 -3.36
C ASN A 162 -6.05 6.05 -3.85
N LEU A 163 -5.62 5.84 -5.09
CA LEU A 163 -4.54 6.58 -5.73
C LEU A 163 -4.78 8.09 -5.73
N THR A 164 -6.00 8.51 -6.04
CA THR A 164 -6.35 9.94 -6.14
C THR A 164 -6.19 10.64 -4.80
N ASN A 165 -6.74 10.07 -3.72
CA ASN A 165 -6.63 10.62 -2.37
C ASN A 165 -5.18 10.61 -1.88
N TYR A 166 -4.43 9.53 -2.11
CA TYR A 166 -3.04 9.45 -1.67
C TYR A 166 -2.19 10.51 -2.35
N LYS A 167 -2.28 10.63 -3.69
CA LYS A 167 -1.57 11.66 -4.45
C LYS A 167 -1.99 13.06 -4.04
N HIS A 168 -3.29 13.29 -3.80
CA HIS A 168 -3.80 14.58 -3.32
C HIS A 168 -3.21 14.98 -1.98
N PHE A 169 -3.26 14.09 -0.98
CA PHE A 169 -2.83 14.40 0.38
C PHE A 169 -1.30 14.49 0.52
N LEU A 170 -0.56 13.59 -0.12
CA LEU A 170 0.92 13.63 -0.13
C LEU A 170 1.48 14.82 -0.94
N SER A 171 0.67 15.43 -1.81
CA SER A 171 1.04 16.71 -2.46
C SER A 171 0.63 17.93 -1.61
N GLY A 172 0.02 17.71 -0.44
CA GLY A 172 -0.58 18.74 0.40
C GLY A 172 0.31 19.28 1.52
N HIS A 173 1.58 18.85 1.60
CA HIS A 173 2.54 19.24 2.64
C HIS A 173 2.07 18.91 4.06
N LEU A 174 1.81 17.62 4.30
CA LEU A 174 1.38 17.13 5.61
C LEU A 174 2.49 17.25 6.66
N LYS A 175 2.09 17.13 7.93
CA LYS A 175 3.02 16.88 9.04
C LYS A 175 3.31 15.40 9.19
N GLY A 176 2.33 14.54 8.90
CA GLY A 176 2.55 13.10 8.88
C GLY A 176 1.52 12.31 8.07
N PHE A 177 1.98 11.25 7.43
CA PHE A 177 1.17 10.32 6.66
C PHE A 177 1.44 8.89 7.15
N GLY A 178 0.41 8.19 7.60
CA GLY A 178 0.47 6.81 8.04
C GLY A 178 -0.38 5.90 7.15
N ASN A 179 0.19 4.80 6.70
CA ASN A 179 -0.51 3.73 5.98
C ASN A 179 -0.27 2.38 6.68
N ILE A 180 -1.31 1.55 6.72
CA ILE A 180 -1.22 0.13 7.03
C ILE A 180 -1.84 -0.64 5.86
N GLY A 181 -1.06 -1.51 5.21
CA GLY A 181 -1.53 -2.28 4.07
C GLY A 181 -0.40 -3.03 3.37
N HIS A 182 -0.75 -3.75 2.31
CA HIS A 182 0.21 -4.57 1.59
C HIS A 182 1.19 -3.74 0.76
N GLY A 183 2.42 -4.22 0.66
CA GLY A 183 3.46 -3.59 -0.14
C GLY A 183 4.53 -4.58 -0.57
N TRP A 184 5.42 -4.07 -1.41
CA TRP A 184 6.61 -4.73 -1.89
C TRP A 184 7.72 -3.69 -2.05
N THR A 185 8.86 -4.07 -2.62
CA THR A 185 10.03 -3.20 -2.77
C THR A 185 9.77 -1.95 -3.61
N GLU A 186 8.82 -1.97 -4.55
CA GLU A 186 8.58 -0.87 -5.47
C GLU A 186 7.35 -0.01 -5.13
N GLY A 187 6.48 -0.45 -4.22
CA GLY A 187 5.21 0.24 -3.97
C GLY A 187 4.34 -0.33 -2.85
N ILE A 188 3.18 0.29 -2.70
CA ILE A 188 2.08 -0.18 -1.85
C ILE A 188 0.82 -0.40 -2.69
N VAL A 189 0.04 -1.41 -2.30
CA VAL A 189 -1.24 -1.73 -2.93
C VAL A 189 -2.32 -0.85 -2.31
N LEU A 190 -3.10 -0.16 -3.14
CA LEU A 190 -4.25 0.68 -2.77
C LEU A 190 -5.56 0.06 -3.28
N ALA A 191 -6.68 0.71 -2.97
CA ALA A 191 -8.01 0.18 -3.30
C ALA A 191 -8.30 0.11 -4.81
N ASP A 192 -7.70 0.98 -5.61
CA ASP A 192 -7.95 1.14 -7.04
C ASP A 192 -6.66 1.08 -7.89
N GLY A 193 -5.55 0.69 -7.28
CA GLY A 193 -4.26 0.56 -7.96
C GLY A 193 -3.10 0.64 -6.99
N ASN A 194 -1.96 1.12 -7.47
CA ASN A 194 -0.70 1.06 -6.73
C ASN A 194 0.01 2.40 -6.65
N LEU A 195 0.55 2.75 -5.48
CA LEU A 195 1.42 3.90 -5.31
C LEU A 195 2.88 3.43 -5.32
N THR A 196 3.61 3.77 -6.36
CA THR A 196 4.92 3.19 -6.66
C THR A 196 6.05 4.22 -6.55
N TYR A 197 7.30 3.73 -6.53
CA TYR A 197 8.51 4.55 -6.57
C TYR A 197 8.59 5.45 -7.80
N LYS A 198 7.93 5.10 -8.92
CA LYS A 198 7.93 5.91 -10.16
C LYS A 198 7.21 7.23 -9.92
N TRP A 199 6.04 7.21 -9.28
CA TRP A 199 5.34 8.42 -8.88
C TRP A 199 6.22 9.28 -7.97
N PHE A 200 6.79 8.72 -6.90
CA PHE A 200 7.68 9.46 -6.00
C PHE A 200 8.92 10.04 -6.72
N SER A 201 9.51 9.28 -7.64
CA SER A 201 10.67 9.71 -8.43
C SER A 201 10.36 10.85 -9.40
N SER A 202 9.10 10.98 -9.82
CA SER A 202 8.63 12.08 -10.66
C SER A 202 8.42 13.41 -9.91
N LEU A 203 8.40 13.36 -8.57
CA LEU A 203 8.18 14.54 -7.75
C LEU A 203 9.44 15.43 -7.67
N GLY A 204 9.23 16.75 -7.47
CA GLY A 204 10.33 17.69 -7.20
C GLY A 204 10.99 17.48 -5.83
N LYS A 205 12.22 17.99 -5.64
CA LYS A 205 13.09 17.78 -4.45
C LYS A 205 12.54 18.27 -3.08
N LYS A 206 11.32 18.79 -3.03
CA LYS A 206 10.65 19.28 -1.80
C LYS A 206 9.15 18.97 -1.79
N ALA A 207 8.67 18.14 -2.70
CA ALA A 207 7.25 17.85 -2.84
C ALA A 207 6.66 17.24 -1.55
N LEU A 208 7.45 16.44 -0.84
CA LEU A 208 7.06 15.80 0.42
C LEU A 208 7.65 16.49 1.65
N CYS A 209 8.15 17.72 1.54
CA CYS A 209 8.66 18.42 2.71
C CYS A 209 7.51 19.12 3.45
N PRO A 210 7.38 19.01 4.80
CA PRO A 210 8.26 18.36 5.77
C PRO A 210 7.70 17.03 6.31
N GLU A 211 7.12 16.22 5.42
CA GLU A 211 6.28 15.07 5.77
C GLU A 211 7.06 13.96 6.48
N VAL A 212 6.46 13.44 7.56
CA VAL A 212 6.85 12.16 8.17
C VAL A 212 5.95 11.07 7.60
N ILE A 213 6.50 10.18 6.78
CA ILE A 213 5.75 9.12 6.11
C ILE A 213 6.06 7.78 6.78
N TYR A 214 5.02 7.06 7.19
CA TYR A 214 5.13 5.69 7.72
C TYR A 214 4.23 4.76 6.92
N PHE A 215 4.84 3.93 6.08
CA PHE A 215 4.19 2.79 5.44
C PHE A 215 4.45 1.51 6.25
N ASN A 216 3.47 1.10 7.06
CA ASN A 216 3.46 -0.19 7.75
C ASN A 216 3.08 -1.29 6.75
N SER A 217 4.01 -1.55 5.84
CA SER A 217 3.89 -2.45 4.69
C SER A 217 5.21 -3.20 4.50
N CYS A 218 5.16 -4.39 3.91
CA CYS A 218 6.36 -5.22 3.74
C CYS A 218 7.32 -4.64 2.72
N GLN A 219 8.62 -4.73 2.99
CA GLN A 219 9.72 -4.43 2.05
C GLN A 219 9.79 -2.99 1.49
N VAL A 220 8.86 -2.10 1.82
CA VAL A 220 8.78 -0.72 1.31
C VAL A 220 9.95 0.18 1.75
N PHE A 221 10.74 -0.24 2.75
CA PHE A 221 11.98 0.44 3.12
C PHE A 221 13.16 0.13 2.21
N ASN A 222 13.01 -0.87 1.34
CA ASN A 222 14.08 -1.27 0.42
C ASN A 222 14.02 -0.45 -0.87
N SER A 223 15.09 -0.53 -1.66
CA SER A 223 15.16 0.09 -2.99
C SER A 223 14.19 -0.59 -3.95
N PRO A 224 13.53 0.14 -4.87
CA PRO A 224 13.72 1.56 -5.20
C PRO A 224 12.83 2.55 -4.44
N LEU A 225 11.86 2.09 -3.64
CA LEU A 225 10.85 2.97 -3.06
C LEU A 225 11.42 3.95 -2.03
N GLN A 226 12.19 3.46 -1.06
CA GLN A 226 12.73 4.32 0.00
C GLN A 226 13.60 5.46 -0.54
N PRO A 227 14.56 5.23 -1.45
CA PRO A 227 15.34 6.31 -2.05
C PRO A 227 14.47 7.31 -2.80
N ALA A 228 13.43 6.86 -3.53
CA ALA A 228 12.54 7.75 -4.27
C ALA A 228 11.77 8.70 -3.33
N ILE A 229 11.23 8.19 -2.23
CA ILE A 229 10.52 9.00 -1.22
C ILE A 229 11.45 10.03 -0.58
N MET A 230 12.67 9.62 -0.20
CA MET A 230 13.63 10.55 0.39
C MET A 230 14.09 11.62 -0.61
N LYS A 231 14.29 11.24 -1.88
CA LYS A 231 14.66 12.17 -2.95
C LYS A 231 13.56 13.21 -3.23
N ALA A 232 12.29 12.83 -3.06
CA ALA A 232 11.13 13.74 -3.14
C ALA A 232 11.03 14.72 -1.94
N GLY A 233 11.93 14.60 -0.95
CA GLY A 233 12.09 15.56 0.13
C GLY A 233 11.31 15.23 1.41
N ALA A 234 10.88 13.98 1.59
CA ALA A 234 10.29 13.55 2.84
C ALA A 234 11.28 13.79 3.99
N ARG A 235 10.80 14.34 5.11
CA ARG A 235 11.64 14.59 6.28
C ARG A 235 12.10 13.28 6.89
N THR A 236 11.16 12.35 7.04
CA THR A 236 11.38 11.04 7.66
C THR A 236 10.55 10.01 6.92
N PHE A 237 11.15 8.88 6.62
CA PHE A 237 10.42 7.73 6.09
C PHE A 237 10.62 6.51 6.97
N VAL A 238 9.52 5.84 7.31
CA VAL A 238 9.47 4.57 8.04
C VAL A 238 8.78 3.54 7.15
N GLY A 239 9.37 2.35 7.06
CA GLY A 239 8.86 1.27 6.22
C GLY A 239 9.28 -0.10 6.73
N GLY A 240 8.61 -1.17 6.29
CA GLY A 240 9.08 -2.53 6.53
C GLY A 240 10.34 -2.83 5.73
N LYS A 241 11.35 -3.41 6.40
CA LYS A 241 12.56 -3.99 5.78
C LYS A 241 12.38 -5.47 5.44
N VAL A 242 11.44 -6.11 6.11
CA VAL A 242 11.12 -7.53 6.02
C VAL A 242 9.62 -7.70 5.73
N ASN A 243 9.19 -8.96 5.65
CA ASN A 243 7.77 -9.30 5.58
C ASN A 243 7.15 -9.10 6.98
N LEU A 244 6.52 -7.94 7.17
CA LEU A 244 5.81 -7.55 8.38
C LEU A 244 4.59 -8.43 8.63
N LEU A 245 4.42 -8.84 9.88
CA LEU A 245 3.33 -9.72 10.32
C LEU A 245 2.09 -8.88 10.59
N ILE A 246 0.95 -9.34 10.08
CA ILE A 246 -0.35 -8.75 10.40
C ILE A 246 -0.65 -9.01 11.88
N GLY A 247 -1.09 -7.96 12.58
CA GLY A 247 -1.29 -7.92 14.03
C GLY A 247 -0.12 -7.22 14.73
N PRO A 248 1.05 -7.88 14.89
CA PRO A 248 2.19 -7.30 15.59
C PRO A 248 2.69 -5.99 14.99
N SER A 249 2.72 -5.85 13.65
CA SER A 249 3.23 -4.63 13.02
C SER A 249 2.34 -3.40 13.31
N GLU A 250 1.02 -3.60 13.38
CA GLU A 250 0.07 -2.55 13.73
C GLU A 250 0.20 -2.11 15.19
N GLU A 251 0.61 -3.02 16.09
CA GLU A 251 0.95 -2.64 17.47
C GLU A 251 2.19 -1.75 17.53
N VAL A 252 3.21 -2.01 16.70
CA VAL A 252 4.37 -1.13 16.55
C VAL A 252 3.93 0.23 16.02
N PHE A 253 3.10 0.26 14.97
CA PHE A 253 2.57 1.48 14.38
C PHE A 253 1.81 2.35 15.40
N LYS A 254 0.88 1.75 16.17
CA LYS A 254 0.14 2.44 17.24
C LYS A 254 1.07 2.97 18.34
N CYS A 255 2.02 2.14 18.77
CA CYS A 255 2.99 2.52 19.79
C CYS A 255 3.87 3.70 19.32
N PHE A 256 4.34 3.67 18.08
CA PHE A 256 5.18 4.70 17.49
C PHE A 256 4.46 6.06 17.53
N TRP A 257 3.26 6.13 16.97
CA TRP A 257 2.48 7.37 16.95
C TRP A 257 2.13 7.87 18.35
N THR A 258 1.86 6.96 19.30
CA THR A 258 1.67 7.32 20.72
C THR A 258 2.91 8.01 21.29
N LYS A 259 4.08 7.41 21.12
CA LYS A 259 5.33 7.91 21.71
C LYS A 259 5.80 9.21 21.07
N VAL A 260 5.67 9.37 19.76
CA VAL A 260 6.14 10.59 19.08
C VAL A 260 5.19 11.77 19.29
N LEU A 261 3.86 11.54 19.30
CA LEU A 261 2.89 12.62 19.42
C LEU A 261 2.57 12.98 20.87
N LYS A 262 2.38 11.99 21.75
CA LYS A 262 2.07 12.23 23.18
C LYS A 262 3.32 12.21 24.05
N GLY A 263 4.18 11.22 23.86
CA GLY A 263 5.43 11.08 24.63
C GLY A 263 6.52 12.07 24.23
N LYS A 264 6.37 12.77 23.10
CA LYS A 264 7.37 13.69 22.52
C LYS A 264 8.76 13.06 22.37
N GLU A 265 8.78 11.74 22.19
CA GLU A 265 9.99 10.95 22.01
C GLU A 265 10.60 11.22 20.63
N LYS A 266 11.92 11.04 20.49
CA LYS A 266 12.58 11.07 19.18
C LYS A 266 12.09 9.87 18.35
N MET A 267 11.73 10.08 17.09
CA MET A 267 11.12 9.08 16.21
C MET A 267 11.95 7.80 16.11
N GLY A 268 13.28 7.92 15.98
CA GLY A 268 14.16 6.75 15.93
C GLY A 268 14.18 5.93 17.23
N VAL A 269 14.07 6.59 18.39
CA VAL A 269 14.02 5.90 19.70
C VAL A 269 12.64 5.27 19.91
N ALA A 270 11.58 5.98 19.54
CA ALA A 270 10.21 5.48 19.60
C ALA A 270 10.05 4.20 18.78
N LEU A 271 10.51 4.19 17.52
CA LEU A 271 10.40 3.01 16.65
C LEU A 271 11.10 1.80 17.28
N ARG A 272 12.39 1.93 17.65
CA ARG A 272 13.14 0.82 18.26
C ARG A 272 12.53 0.30 19.55
N THR A 273 11.99 1.20 20.38
CA THR A 273 11.34 0.82 21.63
C THR A 273 10.04 0.07 21.36
N CYS A 274 9.24 0.55 20.41
CA CYS A 274 7.99 -0.09 20.02
C CYS A 274 8.19 -1.45 19.38
N GLU A 275 9.14 -1.58 18.45
CA GLU A 275 9.46 -2.87 17.82
C GLU A 275 9.88 -3.90 18.85
N ARG A 276 10.82 -3.55 19.74
CA ARG A 276 11.28 -4.47 20.79
C ARG A 276 10.14 -4.94 21.70
N ALA A 277 9.17 -4.09 21.95
CA ALA A 277 8.06 -4.40 22.85
C ALA A 277 6.89 -5.12 22.18
N LYS A 278 6.71 -4.95 20.86
CA LYS A 278 5.47 -5.33 20.16
C LYS A 278 5.66 -6.27 18.98
N TYR A 279 6.88 -6.41 18.48
CA TYR A 279 7.18 -7.23 17.32
C TYR A 279 8.10 -8.41 17.70
N PRO A 280 7.90 -9.62 17.12
CA PRO A 280 8.67 -10.80 17.52
C PRO A 280 10.17 -10.73 17.22
N VAL A 281 10.55 -9.94 16.20
CA VAL A 281 11.94 -9.79 15.77
C VAL A 281 12.36 -8.32 15.79
N ALA A 282 13.58 -8.03 16.20
CA ALA A 282 14.10 -6.67 16.16
C ALA A 282 14.35 -6.21 14.71
N ASN A 283 14.32 -4.90 14.46
CA ASN A 283 14.76 -4.29 13.18
C ASN A 283 13.91 -4.72 11.96
N ALA A 284 12.62 -4.97 12.19
CA ALA A 284 11.68 -5.32 11.13
C ALA A 284 11.32 -4.09 10.26
N HIS A 285 11.37 -2.89 10.85
CA HIS A 285 11.17 -1.61 10.21
C HIS A 285 12.49 -0.86 10.07
N GLY A 286 12.63 -0.14 8.97
CA GLY A 286 13.68 0.85 8.77
C GLY A 286 13.16 2.26 9.02
N ILE A 287 14.08 3.18 9.33
CA ILE A 287 13.80 4.61 9.42
C ILE A 287 14.95 5.41 8.79
N SER A 288 14.61 6.37 7.93
CA SER A 288 15.55 7.26 7.23
C SER A 288 15.17 8.73 7.41
N GLY A 289 16.12 9.64 7.16
CA GLY A 289 15.93 11.09 7.26
C GLY A 289 16.20 11.64 8.65
N ASP A 290 15.47 12.68 9.05
CA ASP A 290 15.55 13.24 10.40
C ASP A 290 14.78 12.36 11.38
N VAL A 291 15.51 11.67 12.26
CA VAL A 291 14.94 10.76 13.27
C VAL A 291 14.74 11.41 14.65
N GLY A 292 14.78 12.75 14.69
CA GLY A 292 14.58 13.58 15.87
C GLY A 292 13.15 13.59 16.39
N LYS A 293 12.79 14.62 17.16
CA LYS A 293 11.41 14.78 17.67
C LYS A 293 10.46 15.12 16.52
N PHE A 294 9.21 14.70 16.62
CA PHE A 294 8.19 15.06 15.63
C PHE A 294 8.03 16.59 15.48
N LEU A 295 8.16 17.34 16.58
CA LEU A 295 8.25 18.80 16.60
C LEU A 295 9.60 19.29 17.17
N PRO A 296 10.10 20.45 16.75
CA PRO A 296 9.54 21.34 15.74
C PRO A 296 9.66 20.77 14.33
N ILE A 297 8.84 21.29 13.41
CA ILE A 297 8.89 20.92 12.00
C ILE A 297 9.92 21.83 11.32
N PRO A 298 10.96 21.29 10.68
CA PRO A 298 11.95 22.09 9.97
C PRO A 298 11.29 22.87 8.82
N LYS A 299 11.86 24.03 8.49
CA LYS A 299 11.43 24.79 7.30
C LYS A 299 11.91 24.10 6.04
N CYS A 300 11.00 23.98 5.08
CA CYS A 300 11.29 23.74 3.67
C CYS A 300 11.66 25.07 2.99
#